data_AF-A0A7Y3H8M9-F1
#
_entry.id   AF-A0A7Y3H8M9-F1
#
_cell.length_a   1.000
_cell.length_b   1.000
_cell.length_c   1.000
_cell.angle_alpha   90.00
_cell.angle_beta   90.00
_cell.angle_gamma   90.00
#
_symmetry.space_group_name_H-M   'P 1'
#
loop_
_entity.id
_entity.type
_entity.pdbx_description
1 polymer ?
#
loop_
_entity_poly.entity_id
_entity_poly.type
_entity_poly.pdbx_seq_one_letter_code
_entity_poly.pdbx_strand_id
1 'polypeptide(L)'
;MGDREDHNHCTHKFVELANELKNEGHDTKLVSAALMTASGVFATFAAAGNQGVLEPSGVDKVVNLFRNNLEFIQARKKEEIQKELDTQKAEPDTEH
;
A
#
# COMPACT_ATOMS: atom_id res chain seq x y z
N MET A 1 -6.02 -19.62 7.79
CA MET A 1 -5.64 -18.20 7.84
C MET A 1 -6.78 -17.44 7.19
N GLY A 2 -7.21 -16.33 7.78
CA GLY A 2 -8.31 -15.54 7.21
C GLY A 2 -7.83 -14.65 6.07
N ASP A 3 -8.72 -14.27 5.15
CA ASP A 3 -8.42 -13.42 3.98
C ASP A 3 -7.62 -12.15 4.33
N ARG A 4 -7.84 -11.60 5.53
CA ARG A 4 -7.13 -10.42 6.05
C ARG A 4 -5.68 -10.72 6.48
N GLU A 5 -5.42 -11.90 7.05
CA GLU A 5 -4.08 -12.33 7.45
C GLU A 5 -3.24 -12.60 6.20
N ASP A 6 -3.81 -13.27 5.21
CA ASP A 6 -3.15 -13.57 3.94
C ASP A 6 -2.86 -12.29 3.14
N HIS A 7 -3.82 -11.36 3.10
CA HIS A 7 -3.61 -10.04 2.50
C HIS A 7 -2.46 -9.28 3.17
N ASN A 8 -2.40 -9.27 4.50
CA ASN A 8 -1.34 -8.61 5.25
C ASN A 8 0.02 -9.27 4.99
N HIS A 9 0.07 -10.59 4.95
CA HIS A 9 1.29 -11.35 4.64
C HIS A 9 1.84 -10.98 3.25
N CYS A 10 0.99 -11.01 2.22
CA CYS A 10 1.36 -10.63 0.86
C CYS A 10 1.83 -9.17 0.79
N THR A 11 1.12 -8.25 1.43
CA THR A 11 1.49 -6.84 1.47
C THR A 11 2.86 -6.64 2.13
N HIS A 12 3.13 -7.35 3.23
CA HIS A 12 4.42 -7.29 3.91
C HIS A 12 5.56 -7.74 3.00
N LYS A 13 5.37 -8.85 2.27
CA LYS A 13 6.36 -9.36 1.31
C LYS A 13 6.72 -8.36 0.21
N PHE A 14 5.74 -7.62 -0.33
CA PHE A 14 6.01 -6.57 -1.32
C PHE A 14 6.79 -5.39 -0.72
N VAL A 15 6.50 -5.03 0.53
CA VAL A 15 7.22 -3.95 1.23
C VAL A 15 8.64 -4.36 1.60
N GLU A 16 8.87 -5.61 2.02
CA GLU A 16 10.20 -6.16 2.26
C GLU A 16 11.07 -6.04 1.00
N LEU A 17 10.57 -6.52 -0.14
CA LEU A 17 11.29 -6.43 -1.42
C LEU A 17 11.59 -4.97 -1.82
N ALA A 18 10.61 -4.07 -1.65
CA ALA A 18 10.84 -2.65 -1.93
C ALA A 18 11.93 -2.04 -1.03
N ASN A 19 12.00 -2.45 0.24
CA ASN A 19 13.04 -2.01 1.16
C ASN A 19 14.41 -2.60 0.81
N GLU A 20 14.48 -3.86 0.35
CA GLU A 20 15.71 -4.48 -0.16
C GLU A 20 16.27 -3.67 -1.32
N LEU A 21 15.46 -3.37 -2.33
CA LEU A 21 15.87 -2.56 -3.50
C LEU A 21 16.35 -1.16 -3.08
N LYS A 22 15.68 -0.54 -2.11
CA LYS A 22 16.14 0.74 -1.54
C LYS A 22 17.51 0.59 -0.87
N ASN A 23 17.72 -0.49 -0.11
CA ASN A 23 18.98 -0.76 0.60
C ASN A 23 20.14 -1.09 -0.36
N GLU A 24 19.84 -1.60 -1.55
CA GLU A 24 20.79 -1.77 -2.66
C GLU A 24 21.24 -0.42 -3.27
N GLY A 25 20.66 0.69 -2.85
CA GLY A 25 21.03 2.05 -3.28
C GLY A 25 20.13 2.63 -4.38
N HIS A 26 19.03 1.95 -4.73
CA HIS A 26 18.06 2.50 -5.68
C HIS A 26 17.27 3.66 -5.06
N ASP A 27 17.03 4.70 -5.88
CA ASP A 27 16.21 5.83 -5.47
C ASP A 27 14.78 5.38 -5.09
N THR A 28 14.25 5.90 -3.98
CA THR A 28 12.94 5.47 -3.47
C THR A 28 11.80 5.80 -4.44
N LYS A 29 11.91 6.87 -5.25
CA LYS A 29 10.90 7.17 -6.28
C LYS A 29 10.99 6.18 -7.42
N LEU A 30 12.19 5.75 -7.79
CA LEU A 30 12.40 4.68 -8.77
C LEU A 30 11.77 3.37 -8.30
N VAL A 31 12.05 2.94 -7.07
CA VAL A 31 11.47 1.72 -6.49
C VAL A 31 9.94 1.81 -6.44
N SER A 32 9.39 2.97 -6.06
CA SER A 32 7.93 3.19 -6.04
C SER A 32 7.32 3.09 -7.43
N ALA A 33 7.95 3.69 -8.45
CA ALA A 33 7.49 3.62 -9.84
C ALA A 33 7.55 2.18 -10.39
N ALA A 34 8.59 1.43 -10.04
CA ALA A 34 8.73 0.02 -10.41
C ALA A 34 7.64 -0.84 -9.75
N LEU A 35 7.36 -0.63 -8.46
CA LEU A 35 6.30 -1.35 -7.75
C LEU A 35 4.92 -1.07 -8.35
N MET A 36 4.63 0.19 -8.70
CA MET A 36 3.39 0.55 -9.40
C MET A 36 3.27 -0.16 -10.75
N THR A 37 4.37 -0.20 -11.51
CA THR A 37 4.41 -0.90 -12.81
C THR A 37 4.16 -2.39 -12.64
N ALA A 38 4.84 -3.03 -11.69
CA ALA A 38 4.67 -4.46 -11.38
C ALA A 38 3.23 -4.77 -10.97
N SER A 39 2.61 -3.92 -10.15
CA SER A 39 1.21 -4.03 -9.77
C SER A 39 0.28 -3.97 -10.99
N GLY A 40 0.51 -3.03 -11.91
CA GLY A 40 -0.28 -2.92 -13.15
C GLY A 40 -0.14 -4.14 -14.06
N VAL A 41 1.08 -4.67 -14.21
CA VAL A 41 1.34 -5.91 -14.98
C VAL A 41 0.62 -7.10 -14.35
N PHE A 42 0.71 -7.26 -13.02
CA PHE A 42 0.05 -8.34 -12.30
C PHE A 42 -1.48 -8.22 -12.37
N ALA A 43 -2.03 -7.03 -12.19
CA ALA A 43 -3.47 -6.79 -12.29
C ALA A 43 -4.01 -7.06 -13.70
N THR A 44 -3.24 -6.69 -14.74
CA THR A 44 -3.57 -7.01 -16.14
C THR A 44 -3.57 -8.50 -16.37
N PHE A 45 -2.53 -9.21 -15.92
CA PHE A 45 -2.45 -10.66 -16.01
C PHE A 45 -3.59 -11.36 -15.26
N ALA A 46 -3.91 -10.94 -14.04
CA ALA A 46 -4.96 -11.54 -13.22
C ALA A 46 -6.35 -11.38 -13.85
N ALA A 47 -6.61 -10.25 -14.54
CA ALA A 47 -7.90 -9.96 -15.15
C ALA A 47 -8.03 -10.49 -16.59
N ALA A 48 -6.95 -10.48 -17.37
CA ALA A 48 -6.98 -10.71 -18.82
C ALA A 48 -6.12 -11.91 -19.28
N GLY A 49 -5.38 -12.55 -18.38
CA GLY A 49 -4.48 -13.67 -18.68
C GLY A 49 -3.20 -13.25 -19.40
N ASN A 50 -2.44 -14.24 -19.89
CA ASN A 50 -1.08 -14.06 -20.43
C ASN A 50 -0.98 -13.24 -21.74
N GLN A 51 -2.09 -13.05 -22.46
CA GLN A 51 -2.10 -12.36 -23.75
C GLN A 51 -3.13 -11.22 -23.81
N GLY A 52 -3.82 -10.95 -22.69
CA GLY A 52 -4.90 -10.00 -22.67
C GLY A 52 -4.44 -8.59 -22.28
N VAL A 53 -5.06 -7.59 -22.90
CA VAL A 53 -4.99 -6.19 -22.48
C VAL A 53 -6.25 -5.89 -21.68
N LEU A 54 -6.16 -4.99 -20.69
CA LEU A 54 -7.36 -4.47 -20.05
C LEU A 54 -8.14 -3.61 -21.05
N GLU A 55 -9.40 -3.96 -21.28
CA GLU A 55 -10.37 -3.02 -21.87
C GLU A 55 -10.44 -1.74 -21.01
N PRO A 56 -10.86 -0.58 -21.55
CA PRO A 56 -10.89 0.68 -20.81
C PRO A 56 -11.59 0.60 -19.45
N SER A 57 -12.71 -0.13 -19.39
CA SER A 57 -13.46 -0.36 -18.14
C SER A 57 -12.68 -1.18 -17.10
N GLY A 58 -11.74 -2.03 -17.54
CA GLY A 58 -10.83 -2.77 -16.67
C GLY A 58 -9.77 -1.87 -16.05
N VAL A 59 -9.23 -0.91 -16.83
CA VAL A 59 -8.31 0.11 -16.33
C VAL A 59 -8.99 0.94 -15.24
N ASP A 60 -10.22 1.41 -15.48
CA ASP A 60 -10.98 2.18 -14.50
C ASP A 60 -11.21 1.40 -13.20
N LYS A 61 -11.53 0.11 -13.28
CA LYS A 61 -11.70 -0.76 -12.11
C LYS A 61 -10.42 -0.85 -11.28
N VAL A 62 -9.27 -1.08 -11.91
CA VAL A 62 -7.98 -1.17 -11.22
C VAL A 62 -7.61 0.16 -10.55
N VAL A 63 -7.80 1.27 -11.25
CA VAL A 63 -7.56 2.62 -10.72
C VAL A 63 -8.47 2.90 -9.52
N ASN A 64 -9.75 2.58 -9.61
CA ASN A 64 -10.71 2.80 -8.53
C ASN A 64 -10.39 1.92 -7.31
N LEU A 65 -10.01 0.66 -7.52
CA LEU A 65 -9.59 -0.23 -6.44
C LEU A 65 -8.36 0.33 -5.72
N PHE A 66 -7.35 0.77 -6.48
CA PHE A 66 -6.14 1.35 -5.89
C PHE A 66 -6.45 2.63 -5.11
N ARG A 67 -7.31 3.51 -5.65
CA ARG A 67 -7.77 4.72 -4.96
C ARG A 67 -8.43 4.39 -3.63
N ASN A 68 -9.41 3.48 -3.63
CA ASN A 68 -10.14 3.11 -2.42
C ASN A 68 -9.23 2.53 -1.33
N ASN A 69 -8.28 1.68 -1.74
CA ASN A 69 -7.29 1.12 -0.81
C ASN A 69 -6.37 2.20 -0.23
N LEU A 70 -5.90 3.14 -1.06
CA LEU A 70 -5.06 4.23 -0.60
C LEU A 70 -5.83 5.14 0.37
N GLU A 71 -7.07 5.52 0.05
CA GLU A 71 -7.93 6.31 0.94
C GLU A 71 -8.15 5.63 2.29
N PHE A 72 -8.42 4.31 2.28
CA PHE A 72 -8.53 3.52 3.50
C PHE A 72 -7.25 3.57 4.34
N ILE A 73 -6.08 3.37 3.72
CA ILE A 73 -4.79 3.43 4.44
C ILE A 73 -4.56 4.83 5.03
N GLN A 74 -4.84 5.89 4.28
CA GLN A 74 -4.66 7.26 4.76
C GLN A 74 -5.62 7.61 5.91
N ALA A 75 -6.87 7.16 5.84
CA ALA A 75 -7.83 7.33 6.93
C ALA A 75 -7.34 6.65 8.22
N ARG A 76 -6.87 5.39 8.11
CA ARG A 76 -6.32 4.63 9.24
C ARG A 76 -5.09 5.28 9.86
N LYS A 77 -4.15 5.76 9.04
CA LYS A 77 -2.99 6.50 9.54
C LYS A 77 -3.38 7.78 10.27
N LYS A 78 -4.37 8.52 9.78
CA LYS A 78 -4.89 9.71 10.47
C LYS A 78 -5.49 9.37 11.82
N GLU A 79 -6.27 8.29 11.91
CA GLU A 79 -6.83 7.80 13.18
C GLU A 79 -5.73 7.43 14.19
N GLU A 80 -4.67 6.77 13.73
CA GLU A 80 -3.53 6.38 14.58
C GLU A 80 -2.79 7.60 15.12
N ILE A 81 -2.44 8.56 14.25
CA ILE A 81 -1.81 9.83 14.64
C ILE A 81 -2.70 10.59 15.63
N GLN A 82 -4.01 10.65 15.40
CA GLN A 82 -4.93 11.35 16.30
C GLN A 82 -4.96 10.69 17.70
N LYS A 83 -4.98 9.36 17.78
CA LYS A 83 -4.92 8.64 19.06
C LYS A 83 -3.61 8.88 19.81
N GLU A 84 -2.48 8.91 19.10
CA GLU A 84 -1.17 9.23 19.69
C GLU A 84 -1.15 10.67 20.26
N LEU A 85 -1.73 11.63 19.52
CA LEU A 85 -1.86 13.02 19.97
C LEU A 85 -2.78 13.16 21.18
N ASP A 86 -3.89 12.43 21.21
CA ASP A 86 -4.83 12.45 22.32
C ASP A 86 -4.25 11.79 23.57
N THR A 87 -3.43 10.75 23.40
CA THR A 87 -2.71 10.08 24.49
C THR A 87 -1.64 11.01 25.08
N GLN A 88 -0.87 11.70 24.25
CA GLN A 88 0.13 12.69 24.68
C GLN A 88 -0.49 13.91 25.38
N LYS A 89 -1.73 14.29 25.04
CA LYS A 89 -2.46 15.36 25.75
C LYS A 89 -3.07 14.90 27.07
N ALA A 90 -3.26 13.59 27.26
CA ALA A 90 -3.85 13.01 28.46
C ALA A 90 -2.83 12.71 29.57
N GLU A 91 -1.53 12.82 29.28
CA GLU A 91 -0.44 12.84 30.26
C GLU A 91 -0.04 14.31 30.53
N PRO A 92 -0.71 15.03 31.44
CA PRO A 92 -0.24 16.34 31.86
C PRO A 92 1.07 16.18 32.62
N ASP A 93 2.02 17.08 32.36
CA ASP A 93 3.28 17.28 33.10
C ASP A 93 3.11 16.92 34.58
N THR A 94 3.57 15.73 34.94
CA THR A 94 3.89 15.42 36.33
C THR A 94 5.36 15.81 36.49
N GLU A 95 5.55 16.89 37.23
CA GLU A 95 6.81 17.40 37.79
C GLU A 95 7.73 18.21 36.85
N HIS A 96 7.71 19.54 37.02
CA HIS A 96 8.86 20.30 37.57
C HIS A 96 8.40 21.56 38.29
#